data_AF-A0A8T3ZLA1-F1
#
_entry.id   AF-A0A8T3ZLA1-F1
#
_cell.length_a   1.000
_cell.length_b   1.000
_cell.length_c   1.000
_cell.angle_alpha   90.00
_cell.angle_beta   90.00
_cell.angle_gamma   90.00
#
_symmetry.space_group_name_H-M   'P 1'
#
loop_
_entity.id
_entity.type
_entity.pdbx_description
1 polymer ?
#
loop_
_entity_poly.entity_id
_entity_poly.type
_entity_poly.pdbx_seq_one_letter_code
_entity_poly.pdbx_strand_id
1 'polypeptide(L)'
;MKDLRGQISVFVIIGLLVLLSIGLIMFSLQQGKISQTSGGVEEESVRAYVQGCLDETTKEALFTIGLRGGYNIVPEPKTDALMILSIPYFLYDQKTYIPSLDEIANQMEQYLSMPLDSCLVGLSNISCVRGSYAI
;
A
#
# COMPACT_ATOMS: atom_id res chain seq x y z
N MET A 1 65.61 -38.20 -15.33
CA MET A 1 64.97 -37.45 -16.45
C MET A 1 63.47 -37.52 -16.22
N LYS A 2 62.79 -36.37 -16.21
CA LYS A 2 61.46 -36.15 -15.61
C LYS A 2 60.34 -36.89 -16.35
N ASP A 3 59.46 -37.53 -15.57
CA ASP A 3 58.24 -38.22 -16.01
C ASP A 3 57.25 -37.26 -16.71
N LEU A 4 57.33 -37.18 -18.04
CA LEU A 4 56.46 -36.34 -18.87
C LEU A 4 55.05 -36.93 -19.12
N ARG A 5 54.77 -38.16 -18.65
CA ARG A 5 53.50 -38.86 -18.92
C ARG A 5 52.43 -38.66 -17.84
N GLY A 6 52.82 -38.35 -16.59
CA GLY A 6 51.87 -38.10 -15.50
C GLY A 6 51.25 -36.70 -15.53
N GLN A 7 51.92 -35.73 -16.15
CA GLN A 7 51.46 -34.34 -16.16
C GLN A 7 50.20 -34.14 -17.03
N ILE A 8 50.04 -34.94 -18.09
CA ILE A 8 48.91 -34.85 -19.01
C ILE A 8 47.60 -35.30 -18.32
N SER A 9 47.62 -36.33 -17.47
CA SER A 9 46.41 -36.78 -16.76
C SER A 9 45.93 -35.73 -15.76
N VAL A 10 46.86 -35.02 -15.10
CA VAL A 10 46.54 -33.95 -14.16
C VAL A 10 45.80 -32.80 -14.87
N PHE A 11 46.23 -32.43 -16.07
CA PHE A 11 45.54 -31.40 -16.86
C PHE A 11 44.11 -31.80 -17.26
N VAL A 12 43.88 -33.06 -17.60
CA VAL A 12 42.54 -33.57 -17.96
C VAL A 12 41.59 -33.53 -16.76
N ILE A 13 42.07 -33.92 -15.57
CA ILE A 13 41.27 -33.92 -14.34
C ILE A 13 40.90 -32.49 -13.93
N ILE A 14 41.85 -31.55 -14.03
CA ILE A 14 41.60 -30.13 -13.72
C ILE A 14 40.59 -29.53 -14.71
N GLY A 15 40.72 -29.82 -16.00
CA GLY A 15 39.76 -29.36 -17.01
C GLY A 15 38.33 -29.84 -16.74
N LEU A 16 38.18 -31.10 -16.32
CA LEU A 16 36.87 -31.67 -15.98
C LEU A 16 36.26 -30.98 -14.74
N LEU A 17 37.07 -30.71 -13.71
CA LEU A 17 36.61 -29.99 -12.51
C LEU A 17 36.15 -28.56 -12.82
N VAL A 18 36.86 -27.86 -13.72
CA VAL A 18 36.48 -26.50 -14.16
C VAL A 18 35.16 -26.53 -14.94
N LEU A 19 34.96 -27.51 -15.83
CA LEU A 19 33.71 -27.65 -16.57
C LEU A 19 32.52 -27.93 -15.64
N LEU A 20 32.68 -28.82 -14.66
CA LEU A 20 31.63 -29.14 -13.69
C LEU A 20 31.27 -27.95 -12.81
N SER A 21 32.27 -27.19 -12.35
CA SER A 21 32.04 -26.01 -11.52
C SER A 21 31.33 -24.89 -12.28
N ILE A 22 31.70 -24.63 -13.54
CA ILE A 22 30.99 -23.66 -14.40
C ILE A 22 29.55 -24.12 -14.64
N GLY A 23 29.33 -25.40 -14.93
CA GLY A 23 27.99 -25.96 -15.12
C GLY A 23 27.08 -25.79 -13.90
N LEU A 24 27.60 -26.06 -12.70
CA LEU A 24 26.88 -25.86 -11.44
C LEU A 24 26.55 -24.39 -11.17
N ILE A 25 27.48 -23.47 -11.46
CA ILE A 25 27.25 -22.04 -11.31
C ILE A 25 26.16 -21.57 -12.28
N MET A 26 26.21 -21.96 -13.56
CA MET A 26 25.17 -21.59 -14.53
C MET A 26 23.80 -22.16 -14.17
N PHE A 27 23.75 -23.40 -13.69
CA PHE A 27 22.51 -24.04 -13.23
C PHE A 27 21.92 -23.35 -12.00
N SER A 28 22.76 -22.98 -11.03
CA SER A 28 22.34 -22.23 -9.84
C SER A 28 21.86 -20.81 -10.20
N LEU A 29 22.51 -20.14 -11.14
CA LEU A 29 22.09 -18.82 -11.63
C LEU A 29 20.77 -18.86 -12.42
N GLN A 30 20.47 -19.97 -13.10
CA GLN A 30 19.17 -20.15 -13.76
C GLN A 30 18.03 -20.34 -12.75
N GLN A 31 18.26 -21.07 -11.65
CA GLN A 31 17.27 -21.21 -10.58
C GLN A 31 17.10 -19.92 -9.76
N GLY A 32 18.18 -19.16 -9.54
CA GLY A 32 18.15 -17.89 -8.83
C GLY A 32 17.42 -16.75 -9.56
N LYS A 33 17.11 -16.91 -10.86
CA LYS A 33 16.31 -15.94 -11.64
C LYS A 33 14.80 -16.19 -11.58
N ILE A 34 14.34 -17.25 -10.91
CA ILE A 34 12.91 -17.56 -10.70
C ILE A 34 12.44 -17.02 -9.33
N SER A 35 12.84 -15.79 -8.98
CA SER A 35 12.37 -15.17 -7.72
C SER A 35 12.32 -13.64 -7.76
N GLN A 36 12.04 -13.05 -8.94
CA GLN A 36 11.79 -11.60 -9.06
C GLN A 36 10.54 -11.24 -9.88
N THR A 37 9.55 -12.12 -9.93
CA THR A 37 8.20 -11.77 -10.39
C THR A 37 7.16 -12.44 -9.48
N SER A 38 7.18 -12.10 -8.20
CA SER A 38 6.09 -12.42 -7.28
C SER A 38 5.21 -11.20 -6.96
N GLY A 39 5.20 -10.19 -7.84
CA GLY A 39 4.06 -9.30 -7.96
C GLY A 39 3.05 -9.96 -8.87
N GLY A 40 2.35 -10.97 -8.34
CA GLY A 40 1.28 -11.65 -9.07
C GLY A 40 0.15 -10.67 -9.39
N VAL A 41 -0.66 -10.99 -10.39
CA VAL A 41 -1.87 -10.23 -10.80
C VAL A 41 -2.78 -9.86 -9.61
N GLU A 42 -2.72 -10.61 -8.51
CA GLU A 42 -3.36 -10.29 -7.24
C GLU A 42 -2.81 -9.05 -6.53
N GLU A 43 -1.50 -8.81 -6.51
CA GLU A 43 -0.93 -7.63 -5.83
C GLU A 43 -1.36 -6.34 -6.53
N GLU A 44 -1.37 -6.35 -7.86
CA GLU A 44 -1.83 -5.21 -8.66
C GLU A 44 -3.33 -4.98 -8.49
N SER A 45 -4.14 -6.05 -8.45
CA SER A 45 -5.59 -5.98 -8.23
C SER A 45 -5.94 -5.46 -6.83
N VAL A 46 -5.26 -5.95 -5.78
CA VAL A 46 -5.45 -5.48 -4.40
C VAL A 46 -5.04 -4.01 -4.28
N ARG A 47 -3.90 -3.62 -4.86
CA ARG A 47 -3.47 -2.23 -4.90
C ARG A 47 -4.49 -1.34 -5.61
N ALA A 48 -4.99 -1.76 -6.77
CA ALA A 48 -5.98 -1.00 -7.53
C ALA A 48 -7.29 -0.84 -6.75
N TYR A 49 -7.73 -1.89 -6.06
CA TYR A 49 -8.92 -1.84 -5.20
C TYR A 49 -8.73 -0.86 -4.02
N VAL A 50 -7.63 -0.99 -3.28
CA VAL A 50 -7.33 -0.11 -2.15
C VAL A 50 -7.23 1.34 -2.63
N GLN A 51 -6.54 1.59 -3.74
CA GLN A 51 -6.43 2.93 -4.32
C GLN A 51 -7.81 3.49 -4.71
N GLY A 52 -8.66 2.69 -5.35
CA GLY A 52 -10.01 3.10 -5.72
C GLY A 52 -10.87 3.45 -4.51
N CYS A 53 -10.85 2.60 -3.47
CA CYS A 53 -11.61 2.84 -2.24
C CYS A 53 -11.13 4.11 -1.52
N LEU A 54 -9.80 4.31 -1.44
CA LEU A 54 -9.21 5.53 -0.88
C LEU A 54 -9.63 6.77 -1.67
N ASP A 55 -9.56 6.72 -3.01
CA ASP A 55 -9.91 7.85 -3.87
C ASP A 55 -11.39 8.24 -3.72
N GLU A 56 -12.31 7.28 -3.67
CA GLU A 56 -13.74 7.53 -3.50
C GLU A 56 -14.04 8.10 -2.11
N THR A 57 -13.52 7.45 -1.07
CA THR A 57 -13.73 7.88 0.33
C THR A 57 -13.17 9.28 0.57
N THR A 58 -11.98 9.56 0.03
CA THR A 58 -11.33 10.88 0.16
C THR A 58 -12.14 11.97 -0.55
N LYS A 59 -12.70 11.68 -1.73
CA LYS A 59 -13.57 12.62 -2.44
C LYS A 59 -14.83 12.93 -1.62
N GLU A 60 -15.48 11.90 -1.09
CA GLU A 60 -16.67 12.08 -0.25
C GLU A 60 -16.36 12.89 1.02
N ALA A 61 -15.24 12.60 1.67
CA ALA A 61 -14.76 13.35 2.84
C ALA A 61 -14.54 14.83 2.51
N LEU A 62 -13.86 15.13 1.40
CA LEU A 62 -13.60 16.49 0.95
C LEU A 62 -14.90 17.26 0.68
N PHE A 63 -15.87 16.65 -0.01
CA PHE A 63 -17.17 17.27 -0.26
C PHE A 63 -17.93 17.51 1.04
N THR A 64 -18.03 16.51 1.91
CA THR A 64 -18.77 16.60 3.17
C THR A 64 -18.19 17.67 4.10
N ILE A 65 -16.88 17.67 4.28
CA ILE A 65 -16.17 18.62 5.15
C ILE A 65 -16.19 20.02 4.53
N GLY A 66 -16.03 20.13 3.21
CA GLY A 66 -16.12 21.40 2.48
C GLY A 66 -17.49 22.06 2.64
N LEU A 67 -18.58 21.30 2.49
CA LEU A 67 -19.94 21.79 2.70
C LEU A 67 -20.21 22.26 4.15
N ARG A 68 -19.52 21.66 5.12
CA ARG A 68 -19.60 21.99 6.55
C ARG A 68 -18.59 23.06 6.98
N GLY A 69 -17.95 23.75 6.03
CA GLY A 69 -17.03 24.85 6.31
C GLY A 69 -15.69 24.42 6.90
N GLY A 70 -15.23 23.21 6.61
CA GLY A 70 -13.94 22.69 7.10
C GLY A 70 -14.04 21.81 8.35
N TYR A 71 -15.26 21.51 8.81
CA TYR A 71 -15.49 20.70 10.01
C TYR A 71 -16.17 19.37 9.68
N ASN A 72 -15.71 18.28 10.29
CA ASN A 72 -16.44 17.03 10.29
C ASN A 72 -17.66 17.15 11.22
N ILE A 73 -17.43 17.63 12.45
CA ILE A 73 -18.46 17.95 13.44
C ILE A 73 -18.51 19.47 13.60
N VAL A 74 -19.63 20.06 13.20
CA VAL A 74 -19.81 21.53 13.17
C VAL A 74 -19.94 22.07 14.60
N PRO A 75 -19.04 22.97 15.05
CA PRO A 75 -19.10 23.55 16.40
C PRO A 75 -20.18 24.64 16.50
N GLU A 76 -20.61 24.93 17.74
CA GLU A 76 -21.43 26.12 18.02
C GLU A 76 -20.55 27.39 18.09
N PRO A 77 -21.03 28.55 17.62
CA PRO A 77 -22.36 28.80 17.06
C PRO A 77 -22.45 28.40 15.59
N LYS A 78 -23.57 27.78 15.19
CA LYS A 78 -23.82 27.35 13.81
C LYS A 78 -25.20 27.79 13.30
N THR A 79 -25.34 27.73 11.98
CA THR A 79 -26.63 27.87 11.29
C THR A 79 -26.97 26.59 10.56
N ASP A 80 -28.24 26.20 10.61
CA ASP A 80 -28.75 25.09 9.81
C ASP A 80 -29.16 25.63 8.44
N ALA A 81 -28.25 25.53 7.48
CA ALA A 81 -28.56 25.74 6.07
C ALA A 81 -29.41 24.57 5.55
N LEU A 82 -30.56 24.88 4.96
CA LEU A 82 -31.41 23.91 4.25
C LEU A 82 -31.87 22.68 5.07
N MET A 83 -32.00 22.77 6.41
CA MET A 83 -32.42 21.69 7.33
C MET A 83 -31.55 20.41 7.35
N ILE A 84 -30.67 20.21 6.37
CA ILE A 84 -29.82 19.03 6.20
C ILE A 84 -28.32 19.34 6.34
N LEU A 85 -27.96 20.61 6.41
CA LEU A 85 -26.57 21.06 6.41
C LEU A 85 -26.34 22.11 7.51
N SER A 86 -25.55 21.78 8.52
CA SER A 86 -25.11 22.78 9.50
C SER A 86 -23.77 23.39 9.07
N ILE A 87 -23.66 24.71 9.15
CA ILE A 87 -22.45 25.47 8.80
C ILE A 87 -22.11 26.39 9.97
N PRO A 88 -20.85 26.42 10.46
CA PRO A 88 -20.46 27.26 11.57
C PRO A 88 -20.35 28.73 11.15
N TYR A 89 -20.54 29.65 12.10
CA TYR A 89 -20.21 31.05 11.86
C TYR A 89 -18.71 31.26 11.96
N PHE A 90 -18.06 31.66 10.87
CA PHE A 90 -16.63 32.00 10.88
C PHE A 90 -16.29 33.25 11.68
N LEU A 91 -17.24 34.16 11.84
CA LEU A 91 -17.10 35.34 12.70
C LEU A 91 -18.38 35.51 13.52
N TYR A 92 -18.25 35.45 14.84
CA TYR A 92 -19.35 35.64 15.76
C TYR A 92 -18.84 36.29 17.06
N ASP A 93 -19.56 37.29 17.58
CA ASP A 93 -19.19 37.99 18.82
C ASP A 93 -17.72 38.48 18.85
N GLN A 94 -17.25 39.05 17.73
CA GLN A 94 -15.87 39.51 17.53
C GLN A 94 -14.79 38.40 17.65
N LYS A 95 -15.19 37.12 17.65
CA LYS A 95 -14.29 35.96 17.64
C LYS A 95 -14.34 35.25 16.29
N THR A 96 -13.18 34.75 15.87
CA THR A 96 -13.01 34.00 14.63
C THR A 96 -13.03 32.50 14.92
N TYR A 97 -13.81 31.76 14.14
CA TYR A 97 -13.94 30.31 14.20
C TYR A 97 -13.56 29.68 12.86
N ILE A 98 -12.58 30.27 12.19
CA ILE A 98 -12.04 29.74 10.95
C ILE A 98 -10.99 28.70 11.35
N PRO A 99 -11.17 27.42 10.96
CA PRO A 99 -10.18 26.40 11.26
C PRO A 99 -8.92 26.65 10.44
N SER A 100 -7.77 26.39 11.06
CA SER A 100 -6.49 26.30 10.39
C SER A 100 -6.44 25.09 9.45
N LEU A 101 -5.47 25.09 8.52
CA LEU A 101 -5.28 23.97 7.61
C LEU A 101 -5.04 22.64 8.36
N ASP A 102 -4.27 22.69 9.44
CA ASP A 102 -3.97 21.53 10.27
C ASP A 102 -5.22 21.00 11.00
N GLU A 103 -6.09 21.91 11.46
CA GLU A 103 -7.38 21.51 12.04
C GLU A 103 -8.29 20.86 11.00
N ILE A 104 -8.35 21.40 9.78
CA ILE A 104 -9.13 20.79 8.68
C ILE A 104 -8.58 19.39 8.36
N ALA A 105 -7.26 19.22 8.31
CA ALA A 105 -6.63 17.92 8.10
C ALA A 105 -7.03 16.92 9.20
N ASN A 106 -6.96 17.33 10.48
CA ASN A 106 -7.39 16.50 11.61
C ASN A 106 -8.89 16.14 11.54
N GLN A 107 -9.75 17.08 11.13
CA GLN A 107 -11.18 16.81 10.92
C GLN A 107 -11.41 15.78 9.81
N MET A 108 -10.59 15.85 8.75
CA MET A 108 -10.60 14.90 7.65
C MET A 108 -10.13 13.52 8.06
N GLU A 109 -9.05 13.42 8.84
CA GLU A 109 -8.59 12.15 9.41
C GLU A 109 -9.67 11.48 10.27
N GLN A 110 -10.37 12.26 11.10
CA GLN A 110 -11.48 11.75 11.91
C GLN A 110 -12.61 11.20 11.04
N TYR A 111 -12.97 11.89 9.95
CA TYR A 111 -13.99 11.41 9.02
C TYR A 111 -13.56 10.11 8.34
N LEU A 112 -12.30 10.02 7.88
CA LEU A 112 -11.76 8.87 7.16
C LEU A 112 -11.61 7.63 8.04
N SER A 113 -11.46 7.78 9.36
CA SER A 113 -11.24 6.64 10.26
C SER A 113 -12.33 5.55 10.20
N MET A 114 -13.61 5.90 9.97
CA MET A 114 -14.71 4.92 9.92
C MET A 114 -14.87 4.24 8.55
N PRO A 115 -14.83 4.97 7.41
CA PRO A 115 -14.98 4.34 6.10
C PRO A 115 -13.76 3.50 5.68
N LEU A 116 -12.56 3.79 6.19
CA LEU A 116 -11.37 3.00 5.89
C LEU A 116 -11.47 1.55 6.38
N ASP A 117 -12.15 1.31 7.51
CA ASP A 117 -12.46 -0.05 7.97
C ASP A 117 -13.33 -0.79 6.94
N SER A 118 -14.23 -0.09 6.25
CA SER A 118 -15.05 -0.66 5.17
C SER A 118 -14.19 -1.06 3.96
N CYS A 119 -13.19 -0.26 3.60
CA CYS A 119 -12.22 -0.61 2.56
C CYS A 119 -11.47 -1.92 2.90
N LEU A 120 -11.15 -2.16 4.18
CA LEU A 120 -10.47 -3.37 4.64
C LEU A 120 -11.42 -4.58 4.72
N VAL A 121 -12.68 -4.38 5.11
CA VAL A 121 -13.69 -5.44 5.14
C VAL A 121 -14.03 -5.91 3.72
N GLY A 122 -14.04 -5.02 2.73
CA GLY A 122 -14.24 -5.40 1.32
C GLY A 122 -13.16 -6.38 0.80
N LEU A 123 -11.93 -6.28 1.30
CA LEU A 123 -10.84 -7.22 0.99
C LEU A 123 -11.10 -8.63 1.55
N SER A 124 -11.86 -8.78 2.63
CA SER A 124 -12.21 -10.10 3.19
C SER A 124 -13.14 -10.91 2.29
N ASN A 125 -13.86 -10.22 1.38
CA ASN A 125 -14.77 -10.82 0.41
C ASN A 125 -14.07 -11.20 -0.90
N ILE A 126 -12.82 -10.76 -1.08
CA ILE A 126 -11.92 -11.25 -2.11
C ILE A 126 -11.34 -12.57 -1.60
N SER A 127 -11.41 -13.63 -2.41
CA SER A 127 -11.16 -15.04 -2.08
C SER A 127 -9.77 -15.39 -1.49
N CYS A 128 -8.94 -14.41 -1.18
CA CYS A 128 -7.54 -14.58 -0.78
C CYS A 128 -7.30 -14.60 0.75
N VAL A 129 -8.27 -14.17 1.58
CA VAL A 129 -8.08 -14.07 3.04
C VAL A 129 -8.44 -15.36 3.80
N ARG A 130 -8.95 -16.39 3.12
CA ARG A 130 -9.46 -17.63 3.75
C ARG A 130 -8.38 -18.63 4.19
N GLY A 131 -7.13 -18.18 4.35
CA GLY A 131 -5.97 -19.05 4.61
C GLY A 131 -5.07 -18.68 5.80
N SER A 132 -5.37 -17.69 6.64
CA SER A 132 -4.45 -17.32 7.73
C SER A 132 -5.05 -16.77 9.03
N TYR A 133 -6.32 -17.06 9.32
CA TYR A 133 -6.87 -16.87 10.67
C TYR A 133 -7.62 -18.13 11.12
N ALA A 134 -6.87 -19.21 11.31
CA ALA A 134 -7.27 -20.28 12.21
C ALA A 134 -6.53 -20.01 13.53
N ILE A 135 -7.23 -19.41 14.49
CA ILE A 135 -6.93 -19.51 15.92
C ILE A 135 -7.95 -20.48 16.49
#